data_AF-X1C6S9-F1
#
_entry.id   AF-X1C6S9-F1
#
_cell.length_a   1.000
_cell.length_b   1.000
_cell.length_c   1.000
_cell.angle_alpha   90.00
_cell.angle_beta   90.00
_cell.angle_gamma   90.00
#
_symmetry.space_group_name_H-M   'P 1'
#
loop_
_entity.id
_entity.type
_entity.pdbx_description
1 polymer ?
#
loop_
_entity_poly.entity_id
_entity_poly.type
_entity_poly.pdbx_seq_one_letter_code
_entity_poly.pdbx_strand_id
1 'polypeptide(L)' 'MRTSWSIGRLFGIDIRIDSSWLIIFAIVTWMLAGYYFPSQYANWPLWQYLLIGAITSLLFFTS' A
#
# COMPACT_ATOMS: atom_id res chain seq x y z
N MET A 1 1.94 27.76 5.85
CA MET A 1 1.75 26.78 6.94
C MET A 1 1.77 25.39 6.30
N ARG A 2 2.87 24.63 6.43
CA ARG A 2 3.00 23.30 5.83
C ARG A 2 2.64 22.27 6.91
N THR A 3 1.44 21.69 6.83
CA THR A 3 0.96 20.65 7.75
C THR A 3 1.66 19.32 7.43
N SER A 4 2.94 19.21 7.80
CA SER A 4 3.65 17.92 7.86
C SER A 4 3.31 17.28 9.21
N TRP A 5 2.45 16.28 9.19
CA TRP A 5 2.15 15.47 10.37
C TRP A 5 3.17 14.34 10.45
N SER A 6 4.05 14.36 11.47
CA SER A 6 4.94 13.24 11.79
C SER A 6 4.13 12.19 12.57
N ILE A 7 3.93 11.02 11.96
CA ILE A 7 3.03 9.97 12.49
C ILE A 7 3.77 9.02 13.47
N GLY A 8 5.11 9.02 13.51
CA GLY A 8 5.83 8.26 14.53
C GLY A 8 7.33 8.09 14.29
N ARG A 9 8.06 7.85 15.39
CA ARG A 9 9.51 7.64 15.44
C ARG A 9 9.80 6.16 15.65
N LEU A 10 10.26 5.45 14.62
CA LEU A 10 10.75 4.08 14.74
C LEU A 10 12.29 4.10 14.79
N PHE A 11 12.89 3.53 15.85
CA PHE A 11 14.35 3.38 16.00
C PHE A 11 15.20 4.67 15.88
N GLY A 12 14.66 5.83 16.27
CA GLY A 12 15.41 7.10 16.25
C GLY A 12 15.52 7.78 14.88
N ILE A 13 15.03 7.13 13.81
CA ILE A 13 14.89 7.70 12.47
C ILE A 13 13.49 8.33 12.37
N ASP A 14 13.44 9.59 11.96
CA ASP A 14 12.18 10.35 11.80
C ASP A 14 11.50 9.89 10.50
N ILE A 15 10.71 8.81 10.59
CA ILE A 15 9.94 8.30 9.45
C ILE A 15 8.76 9.23 9.24
N ARG A 16 8.96 10.26 8.42
CA ARG A 16 7.88 11.08 7.85
C ARG A 16 7.16 10.25 6.78
N ILE A 17 6.23 9.40 7.21
CA ILE A 17 5.18 8.89 6.33
C ILE A 17 4.09 9.95 6.30
N ASP A 18 3.96 10.65 5.17
CA ASP A 18 2.78 11.49 4.93
C ASP A 18 1.54 10.58 4.91
N SER A 19 0.45 11.00 5.54
CA SER A 19 -0.83 10.26 5.48
C SER A 19 -1.27 9.96 4.04
N SER A 20 -0.86 10.81 3.10
CA SER A 20 -1.03 10.61 1.66
C SER A 20 -0.41 9.29 1.18
N TRP A 21 0.75 8.88 1.69
CA TRP A 21 1.40 7.63 1.29
C TRP A 21 0.57 6.40 1.70
N LEU A 22 0.03 6.38 2.93
CA LEU A 22 -0.85 5.29 3.38
C LEU A 22 -2.15 5.24 2.58
N ILE A 23 -2.72 6.40 2.24
CA ILE A 23 -3.93 6.47 1.41
C ILE A 23 -3.65 5.94 0.00
N ILE A 24 -2.55 6.36 -0.63
CA ILE A 24 -2.17 5.89 -1.97
C ILE A 24 -1.85 4.39 -1.93
N PHE A 25 -1.12 3.91 -0.93
CA PHE A 25 -0.85 2.48 -0.72
C PHE A 25 -2.14 1.67 -0.61
N ALA A 26 -3.10 2.12 0.21
CA ALA A 26 -4.38 1.44 0.38
C ALA A 26 -5.19 1.42 -0.93
N ILE A 27 -5.26 2.54 -1.66
CA ILE A 27 -5.94 2.65 -2.95
C ILE A 27 -5.28 1.74 -4.00
N VAL A 28 -3.96 1.78 -4.12
CA VAL A 28 -3.21 0.95 -5.08
C VAL A 28 -3.40 -0.53 -4.76
N THR A 29 -3.26 -0.92 -3.49
CA THR A 29 -3.50 -2.29 -3.03
C THR A 29 -4.93 -2.74 -3.34
N TRP A 30 -5.93 -1.89 -3.10
CA TRP A 30 -7.34 -2.19 -3.39
C TRP A 30 -7.62 -2.32 -4.89
N MET A 31 -7.03 -1.46 -5.72
CA MET A 31 -7.15 -1.52 -7.18
C MET A 31 -6.54 -2.82 -7.72
N LEU A 32 -5.35 -3.19 -7.24
CA LEU A 32 -4.69 -4.43 -7.65
C LEU A 32 -5.49 -5.66 -7.18
N ALA A 33 -5.84 -5.70 -5.90
CA ALA A 33 -6.52 -6.85 -5.30
C ALA A 33 -7.97 -7.03 -5.78
N GLY A 34 -8.68 -5.93 -6.05
CA GLY A 34 -10.10 -5.95 -6.41
C GLY A 34 -10.38 -5.94 -7.91
N TYR A 35 -9.48 -5.38 -8.72
CA TYR A 35 -9.72 -5.19 -10.16
C TYR A 35 -8.69 -5.90 -11.03
N TYR A 36 -7.40 -5.72 -10.76
CA TYR A 36 -6.34 -6.23 -11.63
C TYR A 36 -6.16 -7.75 -11.50
N PHE A 37 -5.92 -8.24 -10.28
CA PHE A 37 -5.69 -9.67 -10.05
C PHE A 37 -6.92 -10.55 -10.27
N PRO A 38 -8.15 -10.15 -9.87
CA PRO A 38 -9.34 -10.97 -10.14
C PRO A 38 -9.68 -11.05 -11.63
N SER A 39 -9.34 -10.02 -12.41
CA SER A 39 -9.50 -9.99 -13.86
C SER A 39 -8.52 -10.94 -14.58
N GLN A 40 -7.27 -11.01 -14.10
CA GLN A 40 -6.23 -11.85 -14.70
C GLN A 40 -6.23 -13.30 -14.15
N TYR A 41 -6.57 -13.46 -12.88
CA TYR A 41 -6.52 -14.71 -12.15
C TYR A 41 -7.84 -14.86 -11.38
N ALA A 42 -8.89 -15.39 -12.00
CA ALA A 42 -10.21 -15.49 -11.36
C ALA A 42 -10.35 -16.61 -10.30
N ASN A 43 -9.38 -17.52 -10.22
CA ASN A 43 -9.47 -18.75 -9.40
C ASN A 43 -8.81 -18.64 -8.02
N TRP A 44 -8.30 -17.48 -7.60
CA TRP A 44 -7.63 -17.36 -6.32
C TRP A 44 -8.58 -16.93 -5.18
N PRO A 45 -8.34 -17.40 -3.96
CA PRO A 45 -9.02 -16.90 -2.76
C PRO A 45 -8.72 -15.42 -2.53
N LEU A 46 -9.71 -14.69 -2.00
CA LEU A 46 -9.64 -13.25 -1.74
C LEU A 46 -8.38 -12.83 -0.96
N TRP A 47 -7.93 -13.68 -0.02
CA TRP A 47 -6.73 -13.43 0.78
C TRP A 47 -5.45 -13.39 -0.06
N GLN A 48 -5.34 -14.18 -1.12
CA GLN A 48 -4.18 -14.15 -2.02
C GLN A 48 -4.11 -12.85 -2.82
N TYR A 49 -5.26 -12.32 -3.28
CA TYR A 49 -5.28 -11.03 -3.95
C TYR A 49 -4.85 -9.88 -3.04
N LEU A 50 -5.27 -9.90 -1.78
CA LEU A 50 -4.85 -8.90 -0.78
C LEU A 50 -3.35 -9.01 -0.47
N LEU A 51 -2.84 -10.22 -0.29
CA LEU A 51 -1.41 -10.47 -0.01
C LEU A 51 -0.52 -9.98 -1.16
N ILE A 52 -0.86 -10.37 -2.38
CA ILE A 52 -0.07 -10.03 -3.57
C ILE A 52 -0.26 -8.54 -3.91
N GLY A 53 -1.47 -7.99 -3.75
CA GLY A 53 -1.72 -6.55 -3.86
C GLY A 53 -0.85 -5.73 -2.91
N ALA A 54 -0.78 -6.14 -1.64
CA ALA A 54 0.04 -5.47 -0.63
C ALA A 54 1.54 -5.58 -0.96
N ILE A 55 2.04 -6.77 -1.33
CA ILE A 55 3.45 -6.98 -1.70
C ILE A 55 3.82 -6.15 -2.93
N THR A 56 2.97 -6.17 -3.97
CA THR A 56 3.22 -5.44 -5.22
C THR A 56 3.21 -3.94 -4.97
N SER A 57 2.25 -3.45 -4.18
CA SER A 57 2.23 -2.03 -3.78
C SER A 57 3.45 -1.65 -2.96
N LEU A 58 3.92 -2.50 -2.04
CA LEU A 58 5.12 -2.26 -1.24
C LEU A 58 6.38 -2.16 -2.12
N LEU A 59 6.53 -3.09 -3.08
CA LEU A 59 7.62 -3.07 -4.06
C LEU A 59 7.58 -1.82 -4.93
N PHE A 60 6.38 -1.43 -5.40
CA PHE A 60 6.18 -0.24 -6.23
C PHE A 60 6.59 1.05 -5.50
N PHE A 61 6.40 1.12 -4.19
CA PHE A 61 6.83 2.26 -3.37
C PHE A 61 8.28 2.20 -2.91
N THR A 62 8.90 1.02 -2.97
CA THR A 62 10.31 0.83 -2.58
C THR A 62 11.27 1.08 -3.77
N SER A 63 10.76 1.00 -5.01
CA SER A 63 11.49 1.31 -6.25
C SER A 63 11.46 2.79 -6.58
#